data_AF-A0A2V1E6B4-F1
#
_entry.id   AF-A0A2V1E6B4-F1
#
_cell.length_a   1.000
_cell.length_b   1.000
_cell.length_c   1.000
_cell.angle_alpha   90.00
_cell.angle_beta   90.00
_cell.angle_gamma   90.00
#
_symmetry.space_group_name_H-M   'P 1'
#
loop_
_entity.id
_entity.type
_entity.pdbx_description
1 polymer ?
#
loop_
_entity_poly.entity_id
_entity_poly.type
_entity_poly.pdbx_seq_one_letter_code
_entity_poly.pdbx_strand_id
1 'polypeptide(L)'
;MKWGLVIAGASDFARPAEQLSLSQNAALMSTGAIWTRWCFIIRPQNMFLAAVNFFLFMVGATQVGRILLYQRSLKQAEGQLKSEGKVLKSELKDVAEKAEKTVKA
;
A
#
# COMPACT_ATOMS: atom_id res chain seq x y z
N MET A 1 21.97 -8.67 25.74
CA MET A 1 20.70 -8.33 25.04
C MET A 1 20.81 -8.69 23.55
N LYS A 2 20.75 -9.97 23.15
CA LYS A 2 21.09 -10.41 21.77
C LYS A 2 19.91 -10.52 20.79
N TRP A 3 18.66 -10.45 21.28
CA TRP A 3 17.45 -10.78 20.51
C TRP A 3 16.40 -9.66 20.44
N GLY A 4 16.63 -8.51 21.08
CA GLY A 4 15.66 -7.41 21.12
C GLY A 4 15.32 -6.85 19.72
N LEU A 5 16.29 -6.89 18.81
CA LEU A 5 16.08 -6.48 17.42
C LEU A 5 15.12 -7.40 16.66
N VAL A 6 15.23 -8.72 16.89
CA VAL A 6 14.41 -9.73 16.21
C VAL A 6 12.95 -9.61 16.66
N ILE A 7 12.74 -9.36 17.95
CA ILE A 7 11.40 -9.15 18.52
C ILE A 7 10.81 -7.81 18.05
N ALA A 8 11.61 -6.74 18.00
CA ALA A 8 11.16 -5.43 17.53
C ALA A 8 10.71 -5.46 16.05
N GLY A 9 11.43 -6.18 15.19
CA GLY A 9 11.04 -6.37 13.78
C GLY A 9 9.76 -7.20 13.63
N ALA A 10 9.56 -8.21 14.49
CA ALA A 10 8.35 -9.02 14.46
C ALA A 10 7.08 -8.24 14.88
N SER A 11 7.20 -7.31 15.84
CA SER A 11 6.08 -6.45 16.24
C SER A 11 5.66 -5.42 15.19
N ASP A 12 6.48 -5.16 14.17
CA ASP A 12 6.16 -4.18 13.12
C ASP A 12 5.10 -4.71 12.12
N PHE A 13 4.95 -6.04 12.01
CA PHE A 13 3.92 -6.66 11.17
C PHE A 13 2.48 -6.44 11.66
N ALA A 14 2.31 -6.04 12.93
CA ALA A 14 1.00 -5.81 13.53
C ALA A 14 0.43 -4.39 13.25
N ARG A 15 1.20 -3.47 12.64
CA ARG A 15 0.72 -2.10 12.38
C ARG A 15 -0.17 -2.03 11.13
N PRO A 16 -1.41 -1.53 11.24
CA PRO A 16 -2.38 -1.49 10.15
C PRO A 16 -1.95 -0.54 9.02
N ALA A 17 -2.13 -0.98 7.77
CA ALA A 17 -1.67 -0.33 6.55
C ALA A 17 -2.39 0.98 6.19
N GLU A 18 -3.43 1.34 6.94
CA GLU A 18 -4.33 2.47 6.64
C GLU A 18 -3.79 3.83 7.12
N GLN A 19 -2.71 3.86 7.92
CA GLN A 19 -2.05 5.09 8.40
C GLN A 19 -0.64 5.31 7.82
N LEU A 20 -0.19 4.49 6.86
CA LEU A 20 1.19 4.54 6.38
C LEU A 20 1.36 5.52 5.21
N SER A 21 2.11 6.61 5.47
CA SER A 21 2.63 7.48 4.40
C SER A 21 3.56 6.68 3.48
N LEU A 22 3.12 6.45 2.24
CA LEU A 22 3.81 5.65 1.22
C LEU A 22 5.23 6.17 0.97
N SER A 23 5.42 7.49 1.01
CA SER A 23 6.72 8.15 0.84
C SER A 23 7.68 7.88 1.99
N GLN A 24 7.21 7.85 3.24
CA GLN A 24 8.06 7.52 4.40
C GLN A 24 8.48 6.05 4.40
N ASN A 25 7.59 5.13 4.04
CA ASN A 25 7.94 3.70 4.00
C ASN A 25 8.84 3.36 2.82
N ALA A 26 8.65 4.04 1.68
CA ALA A 26 9.59 3.97 0.56
C ALA A 26 10.96 4.54 0.92
N ALA A 27 11.02 5.65 1.68
CA ALA A 27 12.27 6.21 2.18
C ALA A 27 12.97 5.26 3.17
N LEU A 28 12.24 4.65 4.11
CA LEU A 28 12.77 3.67 5.07
C LEU A 28 13.26 2.38 4.41
N MET A 29 12.53 1.89 3.39
CA MET A 29 12.98 0.79 2.55
C MET A 29 14.27 1.15 1.82
N SER A 30 14.32 2.34 1.22
CA SER A 30 15.50 2.80 0.45
C SER A 30 16.73 2.96 1.34
N THR A 31 16.58 3.54 2.53
CA THR A 31 17.68 3.66 3.49
C THR A 31 18.14 2.29 3.99
N GLY A 32 17.23 1.38 4.31
CA GLY A 32 17.56 -0.01 4.69
C GLY A 32 18.39 -0.71 3.61
N ALA A 33 17.97 -0.65 2.35
CA ALA A 33 18.68 -1.29 1.23
C ALA A 33 20.10 -0.72 1.02
N ILE A 34 20.22 0.62 1.05
CA ILE A 34 21.52 1.29 0.88
C ILE A 34 22.43 0.89 2.04
N TRP A 35 21.99 1.05 3.29
CA TRP A 35 22.83 0.75 4.44
C TRP A 35 23.21 -0.73 4.55
N THR A 36 22.32 -1.66 4.17
CA THR A 36 22.68 -3.08 4.05
C THR A 36 23.84 -3.29 3.08
N ARG A 37 23.81 -2.68 1.89
CA ARG A 37 24.91 -2.76 0.90
C ARG A 37 26.22 -2.19 1.45
N TRP A 38 26.15 -1.03 2.11
CA TRP A 38 27.34 -0.38 2.70
C TRP A 38 27.96 -1.18 3.85
N CYS A 39 27.15 -1.89 4.65
CA CYS A 39 27.66 -2.77 5.73
C CYS A 39 28.47 -3.97 5.21
N PHE A 40 28.25 -4.41 3.97
CA PHE A 40 29.04 -5.48 3.34
C PHE A 40 30.31 -4.97 2.65
N ILE A 41 30.34 -3.69 2.23
CA ILE A 41 31.47 -3.06 1.53
C ILE A 41 32.57 -2.62 2.51
N ILE A 42 32.19 -2.11 3.69
CA ILE A 42 33.15 -1.64 4.70
C ILE A 42 33.78 -2.86 5.42
N ARG A 43 35.12 -2.92 5.44
CA ARG A 43 35.88 -3.91 6.23
C ARG A 43 36.44 -3.27 7.51
N PRO A 44 36.34 -3.94 8.68
CA PRO A 44 35.73 -5.27 8.91
C PRO A 44 34.19 -5.25 8.85
N GLN A 45 33.59 -6.34 8.36
CA GLN A 45 32.15 -6.43 8.11
C GLN A 45 31.35 -6.51 9.42
N ASN A 46 30.40 -5.61 9.61
CA ASN A 46 29.56 -5.58 10.81
C ASN A 46 28.19 -6.23 10.55
N MET A 47 28.14 -7.56 10.66
CA MET A 47 26.97 -8.40 10.34
C MET A 47 25.71 -8.04 11.13
N PHE A 48 25.84 -7.53 12.36
CA PHE A 48 24.69 -7.12 13.17
C PHE A 48 23.98 -5.89 12.59
N LEU A 49 24.75 -4.89 12.15
CA LEU A 49 24.20 -3.68 11.53
C LEU A 49 23.64 -3.96 10.13
N ALA A 50 24.23 -4.92 9.41
CA ALA A 50 23.70 -5.41 8.14
C ALA A 50 22.32 -6.08 8.33
N ALA A 51 22.18 -6.93 9.36
CA ALA A 51 20.93 -7.60 9.68
C ALA A 51 19.83 -6.60 10.05
N VAL A 52 20.13 -5.60 10.90
CA VAL A 52 19.20 -4.52 11.27
C VAL A 52 18.65 -3.80 10.04
N ASN A 53 19.53 -3.33 9.16
CA ASN A 53 19.13 -2.58 7.97
C ASN A 53 18.40 -3.47 6.95
N PHE A 54 18.73 -4.76 6.90
CA PHE A 54 18.04 -5.73 6.05
C PHE A 54 16.62 -6.01 6.54
N PHE A 55 16.42 -6.17 7.84
CA PHE A 55 15.09 -6.30 8.42
C PHE A 55 14.26 -5.03 8.24
N LEU A 56 14.86 -3.85 8.39
CA LEU A 56 14.25 -2.55 8.05
C LEU A 56 13.78 -2.50 6.59
N PHE A 57 14.62 -2.94 5.65
CA PHE A 57 14.25 -3.06 4.24
C PHE A 57 13.07 -4.02 4.04
N MET A 58 13.14 -5.23 4.62
CA MET A 58 12.07 -6.23 4.50
C MET A 58 10.74 -5.69 5.00
N VAL A 59 10.74 -5.09 6.20
CA VAL A 59 9.56 -4.50 6.83
C VAL A 59 8.96 -3.41 5.94
N GLY A 60 9.77 -2.44 5.49
CA GLY A 60 9.35 -1.39 4.57
C GLY A 60 8.83 -1.94 3.23
N ALA A 61 9.44 -3.00 2.69
CA ALA A 61 9.01 -3.64 1.45
C ALA A 61 7.63 -4.32 1.60
N THR A 62 7.39 -5.05 2.70
CA THR A 62 6.06 -5.61 2.99
C THR A 62 4.99 -4.52 3.12
N GLN A 63 5.34 -3.41 3.76
CA GLN A 63 4.42 -2.28 3.95
C GLN A 63 4.09 -1.59 2.62
N VAL A 64 5.09 -1.28 1.80
CA VAL A 64 4.89 -0.73 0.44
C VAL A 64 4.09 -1.69 -0.44
N GLY A 65 4.40 -3.00 -0.40
CA GLY A 65 3.67 -4.02 -1.14
C GLY A 65 2.19 -4.08 -0.79
N ARG A 66 1.85 -4.02 0.51
CA ARG A 66 0.44 -3.98 0.96
C ARG A 66 -0.28 -2.71 0.50
N ILE A 67 0.38 -1.55 0.54
CA ILE A 67 -0.20 -0.28 0.08
C ILE A 67 -0.44 -0.31 -1.44
N LEU A 68 0.49 -0.86 -2.22
CA LEU A 68 0.33 -0.98 -3.68
C LEU A 68 -0.83 -1.90 -4.05
N LEU A 69 -1.02 -3.00 -3.32
CA LEU A 69 -2.17 -3.88 -3.51
C LEU A 69 -3.48 -3.18 -3.15
N TYR A 70 -3.50 -2.42 -2.05
CA TYR A 70 -4.65 -1.63 -1.63
C TYR A 70 -5.03 -0.54 -2.67
N GLN A 71 -4.05 0.21 -3.20
CA GLN A 71 -4.31 1.20 -4.24
C GLN A 71 -4.83 0.57 -5.54
N ARG A 72 -4.34 -0.63 -5.91
CA ARG A 72 -4.90 -1.38 -7.04
C ARG A 72 -6.35 -1.78 -6.81
N SER A 73 -6.68 -2.26 -5.61
CA SER A 73 -8.04 -2.64 -5.24
C SER A 73 -9.00 -1.42 -5.26
N LEU A 74 -8.58 -0.28 -4.69
CA LEU A 74 -9.36 0.95 -4.72
C LEU A 74 -9.63 1.44 -6.14
N LYS A 75 -8.61 1.46 -7.01
CA LYS A 75 -8.78 1.89 -8.40
C LYS A 75 -9.73 0.98 -9.18
N GLN A 76 -9.73 -0.32 -8.88
CA GLN A 76 -10.67 -1.28 -9.47
C GLN A 76 -12.09 -1.05 -8.94
N ALA A 77 -12.25 -0.85 -7.63
CA ALA A 77 -13.53 -0.55 -7.00
C ALA A 77 -14.14 0.77 -7.50
N GLU A 78 -13.34 1.85 -7.61
CA GLU A 78 -13.78 3.12 -8.21
C GLU A 78 -14.18 2.96 -9.68
N GLY A 79 -13.46 2.11 -10.43
CA GLY A 79 -13.80 1.78 -11.82
C GLY A 79 -15.16 1.10 -11.94
N GLN A 80 -15.44 0.14 -11.05
CA GLN A 80 -16.74 -0.53 -10.99
C GLN A 80 -17.86 0.42 -10.56
N LEU A 81 -17.67 1.19 -9.48
CA LEU A 81 -18.63 2.19 -9.03
C LEU A 81 -18.95 3.25 -10.09
N LYS A 82 -17.96 3.72 -10.85
CA LYS A 82 -18.19 4.65 -11.98
C LYS A 82 -18.98 3.98 -13.11
N SER A 83 -18.76 2.70 -13.38
CA SER A 83 -19.49 1.97 -14.40
C SER A 83 -20.94 1.72 -13.98
N GLU A 84 -21.18 1.27 -12.76
CA GLU A 84 -22.52 1.07 -12.19
C GLU A 84 -23.28 2.39 -12.10
N GLY A 85 -22.62 3.47 -11.64
CA GLY A 85 -23.21 4.81 -11.60
C GLY A 85 -23.57 5.37 -12.98
N LYS A 86 -22.80 5.04 -14.04
CA LYS A 86 -23.15 5.40 -15.42
C LYS A 86 -24.39 4.65 -15.91
N VAL A 87 -24.45 3.35 -15.64
CA VAL A 87 -25.58 2.49 -16.03
C VAL A 87 -26.87 2.93 -15.33
N LEU A 88 -26.82 3.14 -14.01
CA LEU A 88 -27.96 3.64 -13.24
C LEU A 88 -28.45 4.99 -13.77
N LYS A 89 -27.53 5.89 -14.14
CA LYS A 89 -27.87 7.21 -14.69
C LYS A 89 -28.53 7.13 -16.07
N SER A 90 -28.13 6.19 -16.93
CA SER A 90 -28.83 5.94 -18.19
C SER A 90 -30.23 5.40 -17.97
N GLU A 91 -30.39 4.41 -17.07
CA GLU A 91 -31.72 3.83 -16.80
C GLU A 91 -32.68 4.85 -16.19
N LEU A 92 -32.21 5.71 -15.27
CA LEU A 92 -33.01 6.80 -14.72
C LEU A 92 -33.45 7.81 -15.78
N LYS A 93 -32.60 8.11 -16.78
CA LYS A 93 -32.96 8.99 -17.90
C LYS A 93 -34.03 8.35 -18.78
N ASP A 94 -33.87 7.08 -19.13
CA ASP A 94 -34.83 6.36 -19.95
C ASP A 94 -36.19 6.25 -19.25
N VAL A 95 -36.20 5.99 -17.94
CA VAL A 95 -37.44 5.95 -17.14
C VAL A 95 -38.09 7.34 -17.03
N ALA A 96 -37.30 8.40 -16.82
CA ALA A 96 -37.81 9.77 -16.76
C ALA A 96 -38.42 10.21 -18.10
N GLU A 97 -37.75 9.91 -19.23
CA GLU A 97 -38.25 10.25 -20.56
C GLU A 97 -39.52 9.46 -20.90
N LYS A 98 -39.59 8.19 -20.48
CA LYS A 98 -40.78 7.36 -20.64
C LYS A 98 -41.94 7.91 -19.82
N ALA A 99 -41.71 8.29 -18.56
CA ALA A 99 -42.73 8.90 -17.70
C ALA A 99 -43.25 10.25 -18.23
N GLU A 100 -42.37 11.13 -18.73
CA GLU A 100 -42.79 12.38 -19.36
C GLU A 100 -43.66 12.14 -20.60
N LYS A 101 -43.35 11.11 -21.40
CA LYS A 101 -44.17 10.74 -22.56
C LYS A 101 -45.54 10.21 -22.16
N THR A 102 -45.64 9.44 -21.08
CA THR A 102 -46.94 8.94 -20.59
C THR A 102 -47.80 10.02 -19.94
N VAL A 103 -47.21 11.04 -19.33
CA VAL A 103 -47.95 12.14 -18.68
C VAL A 103 -48.44 13.19 -19.69
N LYS A 104 -47.81 13.29 -20.86
CA LYS A 104 -48.18 14.22 -21.94
C LYS A 104 -49.10 13.60 -23.00
N ALA A 105 -49.44 12.31 -22.90
CA ALA A 105 -50.38 11.60 -23.78
C ALA A 105 -51.75 11.48 -23.11
#